data_AF-A0A7W1P475-F1
#
_entry.id   AF-A0A7W1P475-F1
#
_cell.length_a   1.000
_cell.length_b   1.000
_cell.length_c   1.000
_cell.angle_alpha   90.00
_cell.angle_beta   90.00
_cell.angle_gamma   90.00
#
_symmetry.space_group_name_H-M   'P 1'
#
loop_
_entity.id
_entity.type
_entity.pdbx_description
1 polymer ?
#
loop_
_entity_poly.entity_id
_entity_poly.type
_entity_poly.pdbx_seq_one_letter_code
_entity_poly.pdbx_strand_id
1 'polypeptide(L)'
;MNPIQHLQDKLPATNTRVEQSSPRRVNDAIRAATERSVRRYADASKEEITRRIDELDREWDIERTLEMNAATLACTGAVLALTVNRRFAWISAVVTGFLFQHALQGWCPPVPMFRKRGVRTAREINQEKTALRILRGDFQPTSDASEAFRQARCLCLIVMCALPSVASACMVCDTELGHQVQRGVFDGNFTQTAVAVLLPFPLFILAGAAVHFGAPKLMAPSKKQPTQNTRP
;
A
#
# COMPACT_ATOMS: atom_id res chain seq x y z
N MET A 1 24.99 27.11 6.16
CA MET A 1 24.48 26.17 5.13
C MET A 1 23.47 25.26 5.83
N ASN A 2 22.21 25.18 5.36
CA ASN A 2 21.14 24.46 6.05
C ASN A 2 21.32 22.93 5.87
N PRO A 3 21.43 22.13 6.95
CA PRO A 3 21.64 20.68 6.86
C PRO A 3 20.54 19.94 6.07
N ILE A 4 19.30 20.46 6.10
CA ILE A 4 18.17 19.86 5.38
C ILE A 4 18.32 20.07 3.86
N GLN A 5 18.84 21.22 3.44
CA GLN A 5 19.05 21.51 2.01
C GLN A 5 20.08 20.55 1.39
N HIS A 6 21.18 20.31 2.10
CA HIS A 6 22.25 19.39 1.62
C HIS A 6 21.78 17.93 1.51
N LEU A 7 20.80 17.50 2.32
CA LEU A 7 20.19 16.17 2.19
C LEU A 7 19.23 16.08 1.00
N GLN A 8 18.49 17.16 0.71
CA GLN A 8 17.61 17.24 -0.47
C GLN A 8 18.39 17.16 -1.78
N ASP A 9 19.61 17.71 -1.82
CA ASP A 9 20.47 17.68 -3.01
C ASP A 9 21.07 16.30 -3.31
N LYS A 10 21.24 15.44 -2.29
CA LYS A 10 21.89 14.12 -2.43
C LYS A 10 20.93 12.94 -2.56
N LEU A 11 19.67 13.11 -2.15
CA LEU A 11 18.67 12.04 -2.18
C LEU A 11 17.66 12.26 -3.30
N PRO A 12 17.23 11.20 -4.00
CA PRO A 12 16.23 11.32 -5.05
C PRO A 12 14.90 11.81 -4.48
N ALA A 13 14.15 12.59 -5.27
CA ALA A 13 12.84 13.08 -4.84
C ALA A 13 11.91 11.90 -4.49
N THR A 14 11.20 12.02 -3.37
CA THR A 14 10.33 11.00 -2.76
C THR A 14 9.44 10.28 -3.77
N ASN A 15 8.84 11.01 -4.70
CA ASN A 15 7.88 10.48 -5.67
C ASN A 15 8.52 9.90 -6.95
N THR A 16 9.85 9.95 -7.11
CA THR A 16 10.56 9.45 -8.30
C THR A 16 11.65 8.42 -7.99
N ARG A 17 12.08 8.31 -6.73
CA ARG A 17 13.16 7.40 -6.28
C ARG A 17 13.00 5.94 -6.75
N VAL A 18 11.77 5.41 -6.73
CA VAL A 18 11.47 4.03 -7.17
C VAL A 18 11.65 3.88 -8.68
N GLU A 19 11.24 4.88 -9.44
CA GLU A 19 11.33 4.87 -10.90
C GLU A 19 12.78 5.02 -11.34
N GLN A 20 13.53 5.91 -10.69
CA GLN A 20 14.97 6.09 -10.92
C GLN A 20 15.77 4.81 -10.58
N SER A 21 15.31 4.06 -9.59
CA SER A 21 15.90 2.78 -9.16
C SER A 21 15.33 1.55 -9.89
N SER A 22 14.40 1.74 -10.83
CA SER A 22 13.79 0.67 -11.62
C SER A 22 14.44 0.54 -13.00
N PRO A 23 14.54 -0.68 -13.57
CA PRO A 23 15.06 -0.86 -14.93
C PRO A 23 14.22 -0.08 -15.95
N ARG A 24 14.87 0.69 -16.85
CA ARG A 24 14.20 1.53 -17.86
C ARG A 24 13.10 0.80 -18.62
N ARG A 25 13.37 -0.43 -19.09
CA ARG A 25 12.40 -1.28 -19.79
C ARG A 25 11.08 -1.49 -19.04
N VAL A 26 11.12 -1.55 -17.70
CA VAL A 26 9.93 -1.73 -16.87
C VAL A 26 9.15 -0.42 -16.79
N ASN A 27 9.84 0.70 -16.57
CA ASN A 27 9.22 2.02 -16.57
C ASN A 27 8.58 2.34 -17.94
N ASP A 28 9.25 1.98 -19.03
CA ASP A 28 8.76 2.20 -20.39
C ASP A 28 7.54 1.32 -20.69
N ALA A 29 7.54 0.07 -20.23
CA ALA A 29 6.39 -0.83 -20.36
C ALA A 29 5.17 -0.30 -19.59
N ILE A 30 5.37 0.17 -18.35
CA ILE A 30 4.31 0.78 -17.54
C ILE A 30 3.78 2.05 -18.19
N ARG A 31 4.67 2.94 -18.65
CA ARG A 31 4.27 4.17 -19.36
C ARG A 31 3.45 3.87 -20.62
N ALA A 32 3.90 2.92 -21.45
CA ALA A 32 3.17 2.52 -22.64
C ALA A 32 1.81 1.87 -22.32
N ALA A 33 1.70 1.13 -21.22
CA ALA A 33 0.44 0.59 -20.75
C ALA A 33 -0.53 1.69 -20.29
N THR A 34 -0.04 2.67 -19.54
CA THR A 34 -0.80 3.85 -19.13
C THR A 34 -1.32 4.64 -20.34
N GLU A 35 -0.46 4.92 -21.32
CA GLU A 35 -0.86 5.63 -22.54
C GLU A 35 -1.94 4.88 -23.33
N ARG A 36 -1.82 3.55 -23.46
CA ARG A 36 -2.85 2.72 -24.09
C ARG A 36 -4.17 2.74 -23.32
N SER A 37 -4.10 2.75 -21.98
CA SER A 37 -5.29 2.89 -21.13
C SER A 37 -5.98 4.21 -21.40
N VAL A 38 -5.26 5.34 -21.32
CA VAL A 38 -5.84 6.68 -21.56
C VAL A 38 -6.46 6.78 -22.94
N ARG A 39 -5.79 6.28 -23.99
CA ARG A 39 -6.35 6.30 -25.37
C ARG A 39 -7.65 5.51 -25.49
N ARG A 40 -7.79 4.40 -24.77
CA ARG A 40 -9.03 3.60 -24.75
C ARG A 40 -10.23 4.40 -24.24
N TYR A 41 -10.01 5.35 -23.34
CA TYR A 41 -11.06 6.17 -22.73
C TYR A 41 -11.27 7.51 -23.42
N ALA A 42 -10.62 7.77 -24.57
CA ALA A 42 -10.72 9.06 -25.27
C ALA A 42 -12.17 9.38 -25.69
N ASP A 43 -12.90 8.37 -26.18
CA ASP A 43 -14.30 8.49 -26.63
C ASP A 43 -15.30 7.84 -25.66
N ALA A 44 -14.85 7.52 -24.44
CA ALA A 44 -15.69 6.87 -23.43
C ALA A 44 -16.65 7.86 -22.76
N SER A 45 -17.79 7.35 -22.30
CA SER A 45 -18.74 8.13 -21.50
C SER A 45 -18.13 8.60 -20.17
N LYS A 46 -18.70 9.67 -19.59
CA LYS A 46 -18.24 10.18 -18.29
C LYS A 46 -18.38 9.14 -17.18
N GLU A 47 -19.40 8.28 -17.27
CA GLU A 47 -19.68 7.20 -16.33
C GLU A 47 -18.60 6.10 -16.41
N GLU A 48 -18.16 5.74 -17.62
CA GLU A 48 -17.07 4.79 -17.83
C GLU A 48 -15.74 5.34 -17.31
N ILE A 49 -15.44 6.61 -17.61
CA ILE A 49 -14.24 7.29 -17.10
C ILE A 49 -14.28 7.35 -15.56
N THR A 50 -15.43 7.67 -14.98
CA THR A 50 -15.61 7.71 -13.52
C THR A 50 -15.34 6.35 -12.88
N ARG A 51 -15.88 5.28 -13.45
CA ARG A 51 -15.62 3.91 -12.98
C ARG A 51 -14.14 3.57 -13.02
N ARG A 52 -13.44 3.93 -14.09
CA ARG A 52 -11.99 3.71 -14.20
C ARG A 52 -11.22 4.52 -13.15
N ILE A 53 -11.60 5.77 -12.92
CA ILE A 53 -11.03 6.60 -11.85
C ILE A 53 -11.23 5.93 -10.49
N ASP A 54 -12.41 5.37 -10.23
CA ASP A 54 -12.71 4.65 -8.99
C ASP A 54 -11.94 3.33 -8.85
N GLU A 55 -11.60 2.67 -9.96
CA GLU A 55 -10.67 1.53 -9.96
C GLU A 55 -9.25 1.97 -9.61
N LEU A 56 -8.78 3.06 -10.22
CA LEU A 56 -7.45 3.63 -9.93
C LEU A 56 -7.32 4.08 -8.48
N ASP A 57 -8.39 4.55 -7.86
CA ASP A 57 -8.43 4.93 -6.44
C ASP A 57 -8.23 3.75 -5.48
N ARG A 58 -8.52 2.54 -5.94
CA ARG A 58 -8.36 1.28 -5.19
C ARG A 58 -7.08 0.55 -5.59
N GLU A 59 -6.36 1.07 -6.57
CA GLU A 59 -5.12 0.46 -7.00
C GLU A 59 -4.03 0.69 -5.96
N TRP A 60 -3.38 -0.40 -5.57
CA TRP A 60 -2.28 -0.33 -4.61
C TRP A 60 -1.01 0.13 -5.30
N ASP A 61 -0.44 1.21 -4.79
CA ASP A 61 0.87 1.67 -5.22
C ASP A 61 1.99 0.84 -4.57
N ILE A 62 3.19 0.98 -5.15
CA ILE A 62 4.40 0.26 -4.72
C ILE A 62 4.79 0.54 -3.27
N GLU A 63 4.61 1.76 -2.77
CA GLU A 63 5.01 2.13 -1.41
C GLU A 63 4.08 1.47 -0.40
N ARG A 64 2.76 1.60 -0.61
CA ARG A 64 1.74 0.91 0.21
C ARG A 64 1.95 -0.60 0.22
N THR A 65 2.24 -1.18 -0.94
CA THR A 65 2.53 -2.62 -1.06
C THR A 65 3.74 -3.01 -0.21
N LEU A 66 4.85 -2.27 -0.30
CA LEU A 66 6.08 -2.57 0.44
C LEU A 66 5.91 -2.42 1.94
N GLU A 67 5.32 -1.30 2.39
CA GLU A 67 5.13 -0.99 3.81
C GLU A 67 4.24 -2.03 4.50
N MET A 68 3.14 -2.43 3.86
CA MET A 68 2.23 -3.44 4.42
C MET A 68 2.90 -4.82 4.58
N ASN A 69 3.67 -5.24 3.57
CA ASN A 69 4.41 -6.51 3.64
C ASN A 69 5.53 -6.46 4.68
N ALA A 70 6.28 -5.35 4.72
CA ALA A 70 7.34 -5.15 5.69
C ALA A 70 6.79 -5.13 7.12
N ALA A 71 5.70 -4.41 7.37
CA ALA A 71 5.03 -4.37 8.67
C ALA A 71 4.56 -5.76 9.09
N THR A 72 3.93 -6.53 8.19
CA THR A 72 3.48 -7.89 8.47
C THR A 72 4.66 -8.78 8.89
N LEU A 73 5.73 -8.82 8.09
CA LEU A 73 6.91 -9.64 8.38
C LEU A 73 7.61 -9.21 9.67
N ALA A 74 7.75 -7.90 9.90
CA ALA A 74 8.37 -7.36 11.10
C ALA A 74 7.56 -7.70 12.36
N CYS A 75 6.24 -7.56 12.32
CA CYS A 75 5.34 -7.92 13.41
C CYS A 75 5.36 -9.43 13.67
N THR A 76 5.29 -10.27 12.63
CA THR A 76 5.38 -11.73 12.78
C THR A 76 6.73 -12.14 13.38
N GLY A 77 7.83 -11.55 12.89
CA GLY A 77 9.17 -11.78 13.45
C GLY A 77 9.26 -11.41 14.93
N ALA A 78 8.63 -10.31 15.33
CA ALA A 78 8.62 -9.84 16.72
C ALA A 78 7.80 -10.78 17.61
N VAL A 79 6.61 -11.19 17.17
CA VAL A 79 5.78 -12.16 17.90
C VAL A 79 6.53 -13.48 18.08
N LEU A 80 7.13 -14.03 17.00
CA LEU A 80 7.92 -15.27 17.08
C LEU A 80 9.17 -15.12 17.96
N ALA A 81 9.78 -13.94 18.01
CA ALA A 81 10.92 -13.67 18.88
C ALA A 81 10.54 -13.77 20.37
N LEU A 82 9.34 -13.33 20.70
CA LEU A 82 8.80 -13.33 22.05
C LEU A 82 8.21 -14.69 22.46
N THR A 83 7.60 -15.43 21.53
CA THR A 83 6.84 -16.65 21.84
C THR A 83 7.58 -17.95 21.52
N VAL A 84 8.51 -17.95 20.56
CA VAL A 84 9.17 -19.17 20.08
C VAL A 84 10.68 -19.14 20.35
N ASN A 85 11.40 -18.17 19.79
CA ASN A 85 12.85 -18.08 19.94
C ASN A 85 13.37 -16.67 19.62
N ARG A 86 14.21 -16.09 20.49
CA ARG A 86 14.81 -14.76 20.30
C ARG A 86 15.51 -14.56 18.95
N ARG A 87 15.98 -15.63 18.29
CA ARG A 87 16.58 -15.56 16.95
C ARG A 87 15.62 -14.99 15.88
N PHE A 88 14.30 -15.11 16.05
CA PHE A 88 13.34 -14.52 15.12
C PHE A 88 13.36 -12.98 15.12
N ALA A 89 13.97 -12.34 16.12
CA ALA A 89 14.20 -10.89 16.12
C ALA A 89 15.05 -10.44 14.91
N TRP A 90 15.89 -11.32 14.34
CA TRP A 90 16.61 -11.04 13.12
C TRP A 90 15.70 -10.78 11.91
N ILE A 91 14.53 -11.43 11.84
CA ILE A 91 13.56 -11.17 10.76
C ILE A 91 13.10 -9.72 10.84
N SER A 92 12.67 -9.28 12.02
CA SER A 92 12.22 -7.91 12.24
C SER A 92 13.35 -6.91 11.95
N ALA A 93 14.57 -7.16 12.44
CA ALA A 93 15.71 -6.29 12.23
C ALA A 93 16.11 -6.14 10.75
N VAL A 94 16.12 -7.25 9.99
CA VAL A 94 16.48 -7.23 8.57
C VAL A 94 15.41 -6.52 7.74
N VAL A 95 14.14 -6.82 7.98
CA VAL A 95 13.02 -6.22 7.24
C VAL A 95 12.93 -4.71 7.50
N THR A 96 13.04 -4.28 8.75
CA THR A 96 13.04 -2.83 9.07
C THR A 96 14.28 -2.13 8.55
N GLY A 97 15.45 -2.79 8.54
CA GLY A 97 16.67 -2.28 7.92
C GLY A 97 16.50 -2.01 6.42
N PHE A 98 15.88 -2.94 5.67
CA PHE A 98 15.57 -2.71 4.26
C PHE A 98 14.53 -1.61 4.04
N LEU A 99 13.51 -1.52 4.91
CA LEU A 99 12.52 -0.46 4.82
C LEU A 99 13.15 0.93 5.08
N PHE A 100 14.07 1.00 6.04
CA PHE A 100 14.85 2.21 6.31
C PHE A 100 15.69 2.62 5.10
N GLN A 101 16.43 1.67 4.49
CA GLN A 101 17.19 1.93 3.28
C GLN A 101 16.29 2.39 2.12
N HIS A 102 15.14 1.74 1.95
CA HIS A 102 14.15 2.07 0.93
C HIS A 102 13.60 3.49 1.09
N ALA A 103 13.31 3.91 2.33
CA ALA A 103 12.84 5.27 2.61
C ALA A 103 13.86 6.35 2.17
N LEU A 104 15.16 6.04 2.26
CA LEU A 104 16.24 6.94 1.85
C LEU A 104 16.52 6.95 0.35
N GLN A 105 16.58 5.77 -0.28
CA GLN A 105 17.10 5.62 -1.64
C GLN A 105 16.04 5.21 -2.67
N GLY A 106 14.87 4.75 -2.23
CA GLY A 106 13.82 4.22 -3.10
C GLY A 106 14.09 2.84 -3.67
N TRP A 107 15.13 2.15 -3.19
CA TRP A 107 15.47 0.80 -3.60
C TRP A 107 15.42 -0.16 -2.41
N CYS A 108 14.73 -1.28 -2.60
CA CYS A 108 14.90 -2.50 -1.82
C CYS A 108 14.80 -3.73 -2.73
N PRO A 109 15.34 -4.90 -2.33
CA PRO A 109 15.35 -6.10 -3.18
C PRO A 109 13.97 -6.51 -3.75
N PRO A 110 12.83 -6.33 -3.04
CA PRO A 110 11.50 -6.62 -3.58
C PRO A 110 10.99 -5.64 -4.66
N VAL A 111 11.48 -4.39 -4.70
CA VAL A 111 10.98 -3.36 -5.63
C VAL A 111 11.05 -3.82 -7.09
N PRO A 112 12.20 -4.27 -7.64
CA PRO A 112 12.27 -4.72 -9.02
C PRO A 112 11.34 -5.89 -9.34
N MET A 113 11.03 -6.74 -8.35
CA MET A 113 10.12 -7.87 -8.51
C MET A 113 8.67 -7.39 -8.68
N PHE A 114 8.20 -6.52 -7.78
CA PHE A 114 6.86 -5.94 -7.85
C PHE A 114 6.67 -5.08 -9.10
N ARG A 115 7.67 -4.26 -9.44
CA ARG A 115 7.67 -3.43 -10.64
C ARG A 115 7.54 -4.28 -11.91
N LYS A 116 8.27 -5.40 -12.02
CA LYS A 116 8.15 -6.35 -13.15
C LYS A 116 6.76 -7.01 -13.24
N ARG A 117 6.05 -7.15 -12.13
CA ARG A 117 4.66 -7.65 -12.08
C ARG A 117 3.64 -6.56 -12.39
N GLY A 118 4.06 -5.34 -12.70
CA GLY A 118 3.19 -4.24 -13.08
C GLY A 118 2.71 -3.37 -11.92
N VAL A 119 3.24 -3.52 -10.70
CA VAL A 119 2.88 -2.64 -9.57
C VAL A 119 3.42 -1.23 -9.85
N ARG A 120 2.50 -0.26 -9.89
CA ARG A 120 2.78 1.12 -10.29
C ARG A 120 3.13 2.00 -9.10
N THR A 121 3.80 3.11 -9.36
CA THR A 121 3.99 4.14 -8.34
C THR A 121 2.70 4.96 -8.20
N ALA A 122 2.51 5.60 -7.03
CA ALA A 122 1.39 6.52 -6.85
C ALA A 122 1.42 7.66 -7.89
N ARG A 123 2.62 8.06 -8.34
CA ARG A 123 2.79 9.07 -9.40
C ARG A 123 2.25 8.59 -10.74
N GLU A 124 2.58 7.37 -11.14
CA GLU A 124 2.10 6.75 -12.39
C GLU A 124 0.58 6.55 -12.39
N ILE A 125 0.00 6.10 -11.26
CA ILE A 125 -1.45 5.97 -11.07
C ILE A 125 -2.12 7.35 -11.18
N ASN A 126 -1.57 8.36 -10.51
CA ASN A 126 -2.10 9.73 -10.55
C ASN A 126 -1.96 10.40 -11.92
N GLN A 127 -0.95 10.04 -12.72
CA GLN A 127 -0.83 10.49 -14.10
C GLN A 127 -1.98 9.98 -14.96
N GLU A 128 -2.32 8.69 -14.88
CA GLU A 128 -3.49 8.15 -15.57
C GLU A 128 -4.77 8.82 -15.07
N LYS A 129 -4.94 8.91 -13.75
CA LYS A 129 -6.12 9.50 -13.13
C LYS A 129 -6.32 10.96 -13.57
N THR A 130 -5.25 11.74 -13.58
CA THR A 130 -5.29 13.13 -14.04
C THR A 130 -5.67 13.22 -15.51
N ALA A 131 -5.09 12.38 -16.37
CA ALA A 131 -5.44 12.35 -17.79
C ALA A 131 -6.92 12.02 -18.01
N LEU A 132 -7.46 11.05 -17.26
CA LEU A 132 -8.87 10.68 -17.31
C LEU A 132 -9.79 11.80 -16.79
N ARG A 133 -9.42 12.51 -15.72
CA ARG A 133 -10.16 13.67 -15.23
C ARG A 133 -10.21 14.81 -16.26
N ILE A 134 -9.13 15.00 -17.02
CA ILE A 134 -9.12 15.93 -18.16
C ILE A 134 -10.12 15.49 -19.23
N LEU A 135 -10.10 14.21 -19.64
CA LEU A 135 -11.04 13.67 -20.63
C LEU A 135 -12.50 13.76 -20.16
N ARG A 136 -12.76 13.58 -18.86
CA ARG A 136 -14.10 13.74 -18.25
C ARG A 136 -14.60 15.19 -18.24
N GLY A 137 -13.68 16.16 -18.33
CA GLY A 137 -13.95 17.59 -18.31
C GLY A 137 -13.90 18.24 -16.92
N ASP A 138 -13.22 17.64 -15.95
CA ASP A 138 -13.18 18.12 -14.56
C ASP A 138 -12.47 19.47 -14.36
N PHE A 139 -11.66 19.90 -15.33
CA PHE A 139 -10.82 21.09 -15.23
C PHE A 139 -11.37 22.29 -16.02
N GLN A 140 -12.67 22.33 -16.31
CA GLN A 140 -13.27 23.52 -16.90
C GLN A 140 -13.21 24.70 -15.90
N PRO A 141 -12.87 25.92 -16.34
CA PRO A 141 -12.78 27.06 -15.44
C PRO A 141 -14.16 27.37 -14.84
N THR A 142 -14.33 27.09 -13.55
CA THR A 142 -15.49 27.57 -12.78
C THR A 142 -15.09 28.85 -12.03
N SER A 143 -15.98 29.85 -12.02
CA SER A 143 -15.82 31.09 -11.24
C SER A 143 -15.71 30.85 -9.72
N ASP A 144 -16.17 29.67 -9.28
CA ASP A 144 -16.28 29.26 -7.89
C ASP A 144 -14.94 29.15 -7.14
N ALA A 145 -13.83 28.80 -7.79
CA ALA A 145 -12.58 28.56 -7.05
C ALA A 145 -12.08 29.84 -6.32
N SER A 146 -12.19 31.00 -6.99
CA SER A 146 -11.77 32.29 -6.41
C SER A 146 -12.73 32.79 -5.33
N GLU A 147 -14.01 32.41 -5.39
CA GLU A 147 -15.04 32.73 -4.41
C GLU A 147 -14.96 31.80 -3.19
N ALA A 148 -14.74 30.50 -3.41
CA ALA A 148 -14.53 29.49 -2.38
C ALA A 148 -13.28 29.78 -1.53
N PHE A 149 -12.16 30.21 -2.14
CA PHE A 149 -10.99 30.64 -1.37
C PHE A 149 -11.24 31.92 -0.55
N ARG A 150 -12.06 32.85 -1.07
CA ARG A 150 -12.49 34.05 -0.32
C ARG A 150 -13.38 33.68 0.86
N GLN A 151 -14.35 32.80 0.62
CA GLN A 151 -15.31 32.34 1.61
C GLN A 151 -14.65 31.48 2.69
N ALA A 152 -13.74 30.57 2.32
CA ALA A 152 -12.94 29.77 3.25
C ALA A 152 -12.00 30.62 4.12
N ARG A 153 -11.39 31.67 3.56
CA ARG A 153 -10.59 32.64 4.35
C ARG A 153 -11.43 33.39 5.38
N CYS A 154 -12.64 33.82 5.02
CA CYS A 154 -13.57 34.44 5.96
C CYS A 154 -14.06 33.46 7.04
N LEU A 155 -14.39 32.21 6.68
CA LEU A 155 -14.87 31.20 7.62
C LEU A 155 -13.78 30.76 8.60
N CYS A 156 -12.54 30.60 8.13
CA CYS A 156 -11.40 30.19 8.97
C CYS A 156 -11.03 31.28 10.01
N LEU A 157 -11.16 32.56 9.65
CA LEU A 157 -11.02 33.69 10.58
C LEU A 157 -12.12 33.72 11.67
N ILE A 158 -13.34 33.29 11.33
CA ILE A 158 -14.46 33.22 12.27
C ILE A 158 -14.32 31.99 13.21
N VAL A 159 -13.93 30.84 12.67
CA VAL A 159 -13.79 29.58 13.42
C VAL A 159 -12.58 29.59 14.37
N MET A 160 -11.47 30.22 14.00
CA MET A 160 -10.29 30.38 14.88
C MET A 160 -10.56 31.26 16.11
N CYS A 161 -11.58 32.13 16.05
CA CYS A 161 -11.99 32.99 17.18
C CYS A 161 -13.04 32.34 18.09
N ALA A 162 -13.64 31.22 17.69
CA ALA A 162 -14.77 30.63 18.38
C ALA A 162 -14.75 29.10 18.31
N LEU A 163 -13.88 28.43 19.06
CA LEU A 163 -14.28 27.32 19.97
C LEU A 163 -13.06 26.65 20.68
N PRO A 164 -13.31 26.03 21.85
CA PRO A 164 -12.35 25.29 22.66
C PRO A 164 -12.25 23.80 22.27
N SER A 165 -11.11 23.21 22.67
CA SER A 165 -10.80 21.79 22.93
C SER A 165 -10.88 20.73 21.80
N VAL A 166 -9.85 19.89 21.81
CA VAL A 166 -9.33 19.00 20.76
C VAL A 166 -10.05 17.64 20.66
N ALA A 167 -11.31 17.54 21.08
CA ALA A 167 -11.91 16.25 21.44
C ALA A 167 -13.28 15.95 20.80
N SER A 168 -13.36 15.95 19.48
CA SER A 168 -14.29 15.06 18.77
C SER A 168 -13.73 14.71 17.40
N ALA A 169 -13.95 13.46 16.97
CA ALA A 169 -13.32 12.82 15.84
C ALA A 169 -13.32 13.67 14.56
N CYS A 170 -12.19 13.65 13.86
CA CYS A 170 -11.88 14.36 12.62
C CYS A 170 -13.10 14.94 11.89
N MET A 171 -13.38 16.23 12.10
CA MET A 171 -14.47 16.99 11.46
C MET A 171 -14.41 16.98 9.92
N VAL A 172 -13.28 16.53 9.35
CA VAL A 172 -13.08 16.35 7.91
C VAL A 172 -13.66 15.03 7.41
N CYS A 173 -13.79 13.98 8.22
CA CYS A 173 -14.21 12.64 7.76
C CYS A 173 -15.65 12.60 7.20
N ASP A 174 -16.57 13.41 7.74
CA ASP A 174 -17.96 13.53 7.25
C ASP A 174 -18.10 14.44 6.02
N THR A 175 -17.02 15.11 5.62
CA THR A 175 -17.03 15.89 4.38
C THR A 175 -16.88 14.96 3.18
N GLU A 176 -17.31 15.43 2.01
CA GLU A 176 -17.10 14.70 0.76
C GLU A 176 -15.61 14.39 0.51
N LEU A 177 -14.71 15.30 0.92
CA LEU A 177 -13.27 15.09 0.91
C LEU A 177 -12.85 13.98 1.89
N GLY A 178 -13.44 13.94 3.08
CA GLY A 178 -13.22 12.89 4.07
C GLY A 178 -13.58 11.50 3.56
N HIS A 179 -14.75 11.36 2.96
CA HIS A 179 -15.18 10.10 2.35
C HIS A 179 -14.32 9.68 1.15
N GLN A 180 -13.78 10.63 0.38
CA GLN A 180 -12.82 10.32 -0.69
C GLN A 180 -11.48 9.83 -0.12
N VAL A 181 -10.95 10.50 0.91
CA VAL A 181 -9.71 10.09 1.58
C VAL A 181 -9.88 8.71 2.22
N GLN A 182 -10.98 8.47 2.94
CA GLN A 182 -11.24 7.18 3.58
C GLN A 182 -11.34 6.04 2.56
N ARG A 183 -12.04 6.26 1.43
CA ARG A 183 -12.10 5.28 0.34
C ARG A 183 -10.72 4.98 -0.27
N GLY A 184 -9.81 5.96 -0.28
CA GLY A 184 -8.43 5.76 -0.71
C GLY A 184 -7.53 5.03 0.30
N VAL A 185 -7.92 4.97 1.58
CA VAL A 185 -7.15 4.31 2.66
C VAL A 185 -7.69 2.90 2.97
N PHE A 186 -9.00 2.73 3.03
CA PHE A 186 -9.68 1.47 3.34
C PHE A 186 -10.77 1.21 2.30
N ASP A 187 -10.44 0.49 1.23
CA ASP A 187 -11.40 0.14 0.17
C ASP A 187 -12.05 -1.25 0.35
N GLY A 188 -13.09 -1.56 -0.43
CA GLY A 188 -13.83 -2.83 -0.35
C GLY A 188 -13.08 -4.08 -0.84
N ASN A 189 -11.98 -3.90 -1.57
CA ASN A 189 -11.07 -4.97 -2.01
C ASN A 189 -9.80 -5.02 -1.15
N PHE A 190 -9.63 -4.10 -0.18
CA PHE A 190 -8.45 -3.98 0.67
C PHE A 190 -8.12 -5.33 1.30
N THR A 191 -9.14 -6.05 1.77
CA THR A 191 -8.98 -7.38 2.35
C THR A 191 -8.54 -8.42 1.32
N GLN A 192 -9.11 -8.45 0.12
CA GLN A 192 -8.74 -9.40 -0.94
C GLN A 192 -7.33 -9.13 -1.48
N THR A 193 -7.00 -7.87 -1.74
CA THR A 193 -5.67 -7.45 -2.21
C THR A 193 -4.62 -7.66 -1.13
N ALA A 194 -4.93 -7.30 0.13
CA ALA A 194 -4.05 -7.59 1.27
C ALA A 194 -3.83 -9.10 1.39
N VAL A 195 -4.88 -9.94 1.33
CA VAL A 195 -4.73 -11.39 1.37
C VAL A 195 -3.88 -11.89 0.20
N ALA A 196 -4.14 -11.49 -1.04
CA ALA A 196 -3.39 -11.95 -2.21
C ALA A 196 -1.91 -11.58 -2.17
N VAL A 197 -1.60 -10.38 -1.67
CA VAL A 197 -0.24 -9.87 -1.54
C VAL A 197 0.48 -10.50 -0.34
N LEU A 198 -0.24 -10.76 0.76
CA LEU A 198 0.31 -11.37 1.97
C LEU A 198 0.44 -12.89 1.84
N LEU A 199 -0.42 -13.59 1.09
CA LEU A 199 -0.46 -15.06 0.99
C LEU A 199 0.89 -15.76 0.74
N PRO A 200 1.80 -15.23 -0.11
CA PRO A 200 3.09 -15.87 -0.36
C PRO A 200 3.95 -16.00 0.89
N PHE A 201 3.89 -15.03 1.82
CA PHE A 201 4.85 -14.93 2.92
C PHE A 201 4.56 -15.92 4.07
N PRO A 202 3.35 -16.01 4.64
CA PRO A 202 2.87 -17.13 5.45
C PRO A 202 3.09 -18.50 4.82
N LEU A 203 2.95 -18.69 3.50
CA LEU A 203 3.29 -19.95 2.85
C LEU A 203 4.80 -20.26 2.92
N PHE A 204 5.66 -19.28 2.69
CA PHE A 204 7.11 -19.45 2.87
C PHE A 204 7.50 -19.69 4.33
N ILE A 205 6.84 -19.02 5.28
CA ILE A 205 7.05 -19.22 6.72
C ILE A 205 6.57 -20.62 7.15
N LEU A 206 5.40 -21.07 6.69
CA LEU A 206 4.86 -22.41 6.95
C LEU A 206 5.74 -23.50 6.32
N ALA A 207 6.23 -23.28 5.10
CA ALA A 207 7.18 -24.19 4.46
C ALA A 207 8.50 -24.26 5.24
N GLY A 208 9.04 -23.12 5.67
CA GLY A 208 10.21 -23.07 6.53
C GLY A 208 9.99 -23.75 7.89
N ALA A 209 8.82 -23.54 8.50
CA ALA A 209 8.44 -24.19 9.75
C ALA A 209 8.28 -25.70 9.57
N ALA A 210 7.65 -26.17 8.49
CA ALA A 210 7.50 -27.60 8.19
C ALA A 210 8.87 -28.28 7.92
N VAL A 211 9.81 -27.58 7.28
CA VAL A 211 11.18 -28.05 7.07
C VAL A 211 11.95 -28.11 8.39
N HIS A 212 11.77 -27.14 9.28
CA HIS A 212 12.58 -27.00 10.49
C HIS A 212 12.01 -27.75 11.71
N PHE A 213 10.69 -27.91 11.80
CA PHE A 213 9.99 -28.56 12.92
C PHE A 213 9.31 -29.89 12.53
N GLY A 214 9.30 -30.25 11.24
CA GLY A 214 8.58 -31.40 10.71
C GLY A 214 7.09 -31.10 10.47
N ALA A 215 6.49 -31.74 9.45
CA ALA A 215 5.06 -31.59 9.17
C ALA A 215 4.22 -32.11 10.35
N PRO A 216 3.11 -31.44 10.71
CA PRO A 216 2.24 -31.91 11.80
C PRO A 216 1.74 -33.31 11.46
N LYS A 217 2.01 -34.28 12.34
CA LYS A 217 1.48 -35.65 12.19
C LYS A 217 -0.03 -35.58 12.37
N LEU A 218 -0.76 -35.62 11.25
CA LEU A 218 -2.19 -35.90 11.25
C LEU A 218 -2.39 -37.21 12.01
N MET A 219 -3.00 -37.11 13.19
CA MET A 219 -3.24 -38.25 14.08
C MET A 219 -4.08 -39.29 13.33
N ALA A 220 -3.46 -40.38 12.91
CA ALA A 220 -4.16 -41.53 12.38
C ALA A 220 -5.00 -42.17 13.50
N PRO A 221 -6.22 -42.65 13.23
CA PRO A 221 -7.10 -43.19 14.26
C PRO A 221 -6.49 -44.43 14.92
N SER A 222 -6.47 -44.41 16.25
CA SER A 222 -5.91 -45.44 17.11
C SER A 222 -6.60 -46.80 16.88
N LYS A 223 -5.85 -47.80 16.41
CA LYS A 223 -6.31 -49.20 16.39
C LYS A 223 -6.31 -49.73 17.82
N LYS A 224 -7.51 -49.98 18.36
CA LYS A 224 -7.70 -50.68 19.64
C LYS A 224 -7.03 -52.06 19.60
N GLN A 225 -6.26 -52.36 20.63
CA GLN A 225 -5.54 -53.63 20.82
C GLN A 225 -6.47 -54.66 21.50
N PRO A 226 -6.55 -55.92 21.05
CA PRO A 226 -7.40 -56.91 21.69
C PRO A 226 -6.72 -57.46 22.95
N THR A 227 -7.47 -57.47 24.05
CA THR A 227 -7.13 -58.09 25.33
C THR A 227 -7.00 -59.60 25.16
N GLN A 228 -5.82 -60.17 25.38
CA GLN A 228 -5.67 -61.61 25.60
C GLN A 228 -5.63 -61.89 27.10
N ASN A 229 -6.72 -62.49 27.57
CA ASN A 229 -6.85 -63.13 28.88
C ASN A 229 -6.69 -64.63 28.66
N THR A 230 -5.75 -65.29 29.33
CA THR A 230 -5.83 -66.72 29.68
C THR A 230 -4.84 -67.02 30.80
N ARG A 231 -5.40 -67.35 31.97
CA ARG A 231 -4.75 -68.14 33.04
C ARG A 231 -4.89 -69.63 32.72
N PRO A 232 -3.95 -70.48 33.14
CA PRO A 232 -4.29 -71.77 33.74
C PRO A 232 -4.69 -71.61 35.22
#